data_AF-A0A9Q9B0G6-F1
#
_entry.id   AF-A0A9Q9B0G6-F1
#
_cell.length_a   1.000
_cell.length_b   1.000
_cell.length_c   1.000
_cell.angle_alpha   90.00
_cell.angle_beta   90.00
_cell.angle_gamma   90.00
#
_symmetry.space_group_name_H-M   'P 1'
#
loop_
_entity.id
_entity.type
_entity.pdbx_description
1 polymer ?
#
loop_
_entity_poly.entity_id
_entity_poly.type
_entity_poly.pdbx_seq_one_letter_code
_entity_poly.pdbx_strand_id
1 'polypeptide(L)'
;MRFAAAAFCVLLSATIGAAREVNEDDLPGDCRYDSECQNVVRKAKSCGDARSTGGDVFSDYYWIECTCGQTGQRELDDCVSCTQSYQNGGDILQLQRSCAQRKR
;
A
#
# COMPACT_ATOMS: atom_id res chain seq x y z
N MET A 1 43.69 36.69 10.97
CA MET A 1 43.36 35.58 10.04
C MET A 1 41.93 35.15 10.32
N ARG A 2 41.00 35.34 9.37
CA ARG A 2 39.59 34.94 9.51
C ARG A 2 39.41 33.63 8.74
N PHE A 3 39.11 32.55 9.45
CA PHE A 3 38.81 31.26 8.82
C PHE A 3 37.33 31.25 8.43
N ALA A 4 37.07 31.27 7.12
CA ALA A 4 35.75 31.04 6.56
C ALA A 4 35.48 29.53 6.61
N ALA A 5 34.63 29.10 7.55
CA ALA A 5 34.10 27.74 7.56
C ALA A 5 32.98 27.66 6.52
N ALA A 6 33.25 26.99 5.39
CA ALA A 6 32.22 26.66 4.41
C ALA A 6 31.37 25.52 4.97
N ALA A 7 30.10 25.82 5.29
CA ALA A 7 29.11 24.82 5.66
C ALA A 7 28.74 23.99 4.43
N PHE A 8 29.15 22.72 4.42
CA PHE A 8 28.66 21.72 3.48
C PHE A 8 27.20 21.40 3.85
N CYS A 9 26.25 22.10 3.25
CA CYS A 9 24.85 21.66 3.24
C CYS A 9 24.74 20.43 2.33
N VAL A 10 24.84 19.24 2.94
CA VAL A 10 24.44 17.99 2.30
C VAL A 10 22.93 18.05 2.10
N LEU A 11 22.52 18.46 0.89
CA LEU A 11 21.15 18.31 0.43
C LEU A 11 20.87 16.80 0.34
N LEU A 12 20.29 16.23 1.39
CA LEU A 12 19.64 14.93 1.30
C LEU A 12 18.50 15.10 0.29
N SER A 13 18.75 14.67 -0.94
CA SER A 13 17.71 14.35 -1.91
C SER A 13 16.88 13.22 -1.30
N ALA A 14 15.84 13.57 -0.56
CA ALA A 14 14.76 12.65 -0.25
C ALA A 14 14.14 12.26 -1.59
N THR A 15 14.56 11.12 -2.13
CA THR A 15 13.75 10.39 -3.10
C THR A 15 12.50 10.00 -2.33
N ILE A 16 11.48 10.86 -2.39
CA ILE A 16 10.15 10.57 -1.91
C ILE A 16 9.67 9.43 -2.81
N GLY A 17 9.94 8.19 -2.39
CA GLY A 17 9.26 7.03 -2.95
C GLY A 17 7.77 7.30 -2.82
N ALA A 18 7.02 7.06 -3.89
CA ALA A 18 5.57 7.17 -3.82
C ALA A 18 5.10 6.32 -2.64
N ALA A 19 4.35 6.93 -1.73
CA ALA A 19 3.81 6.23 -0.58
C ALA A 19 2.98 5.04 -1.08
N ARG A 20 3.29 3.83 -0.61
CA ARG A 20 2.57 2.61 -0.99
C ARG A 20 1.56 2.26 0.08
N GLU A 21 0.30 2.27 -0.30
CA GLU A 21 -0.84 1.97 0.56
C GLU A 21 -1.99 1.45 -0.28
N VAL A 22 -2.86 0.65 0.33
CA VAL A 22 -4.10 0.22 -0.31
C VAL A 22 -5.21 1.23 -0.01
N ASN A 23 -5.61 2.01 -1.00
CA ASN A 23 -6.65 3.03 -0.90
C ASN A 23 -7.58 3.04 -2.15
N GLU A 24 -8.49 4.00 -2.25
CA GLU A 24 -9.46 4.07 -3.36
C GLU A 24 -8.81 4.44 -4.71
N ASP A 25 -7.59 4.98 -4.71
CA ASP A 25 -6.85 5.26 -5.94
C ASP A 25 -6.35 3.97 -6.61
N ASP A 26 -6.23 2.87 -5.85
CA ASP A 26 -5.92 1.53 -6.38
C ASP A 26 -7.12 0.85 -7.04
N LEU A 27 -8.29 1.46 -6.98
CA LEU A 27 -9.51 0.95 -7.61
C LEU A 27 -9.71 1.67 -8.95
N PRO A 28 -9.42 1.03 -10.10
CA PRO A 28 -9.65 1.62 -11.41
C PRO A 28 -11.09 1.45 -11.88
N GLY A 29 -11.57 2.40 -12.68
CA GLY A 29 -12.85 2.28 -13.41
C GLY A 29 -14.02 1.87 -12.51
N ASP A 30 -14.74 0.84 -12.94
CA ASP A 30 -15.94 0.35 -12.24
C ASP A 30 -15.61 -0.35 -10.92
N CYS A 31 -14.35 -0.76 -10.68
CA CYS A 31 -13.93 -1.37 -9.43
C CYS A 31 -14.05 -0.42 -8.23
N ARG A 32 -14.14 0.90 -8.46
CA ARG A 32 -14.44 1.89 -7.41
C ARG A 32 -15.82 1.70 -6.80
N TYR A 33 -16.74 1.06 -7.53
CA TYR A 33 -18.12 0.81 -7.10
C TYR A 33 -18.35 -0.66 -6.71
N ASP A 34 -17.35 -1.52 -6.91
CA ASP A 34 -17.42 -2.91 -6.51
C ASP A 34 -17.33 -3.04 -4.97
N SER A 35 -18.30 -3.73 -4.37
CA SER A 35 -18.41 -3.82 -2.92
C SER A 35 -17.25 -4.57 -2.29
N GLU A 36 -16.72 -5.59 -2.96
CA GLU A 36 -15.57 -6.34 -2.44
C GLU A 36 -14.32 -5.47 -2.47
N CYS A 37 -14.09 -4.72 -3.56
CA CYS A 37 -12.98 -3.78 -3.61
C CYS A 37 -13.07 -2.65 -2.58
N GLN A 38 -14.24 -2.06 -2.40
CA GLN A 38 -14.44 -1.05 -1.34
C GLN A 38 -14.20 -1.63 0.05
N ASN A 39 -14.60 -2.89 0.29
CA ASN A 39 -14.38 -3.55 1.57
C ASN A 39 -12.89 -3.85 1.81
N VAL A 40 -12.15 -4.33 0.79
CA VAL A 40 -10.70 -4.53 0.85
C VAL A 40 -9.99 -3.25 1.26
N VAL A 41 -10.29 -2.13 0.59
CA VAL A 41 -9.71 -0.81 0.89
C VAL A 41 -10.08 -0.37 2.31
N ARG A 42 -11.35 -0.47 2.70
CA ARG A 42 -11.81 -0.06 4.04
C ARG A 42 -11.11 -0.85 5.14
N LYS A 43 -10.94 -2.16 4.97
CA LYS A 43 -10.25 -3.03 5.94
C LYS A 43 -8.77 -2.72 6.00
N ALA A 44 -8.11 -2.55 4.86
CA ALA A 44 -6.71 -2.15 4.78
C ALA A 44 -6.45 -0.82 5.51
N LYS A 45 -7.28 0.21 5.25
CA LYS A 45 -7.21 1.50 5.95
C LYS A 45 -7.43 1.40 7.46
N SER A 46 -8.27 0.46 7.92
CA SER A 46 -8.50 0.26 9.35
C SER A 46 -7.27 -0.26 10.10
N CYS A 47 -6.32 -0.87 9.38
CA CYS A 47 -5.08 -1.40 9.92
C CYS A 47 -3.93 -0.39 9.96
N GLY A 48 -4.09 0.76 9.29
CA GLY A 48 -3.08 1.80 9.19
C GLY A 48 -2.90 2.33 7.77
N ASP A 49 -2.05 3.34 7.63
CA ASP A 49 -1.77 4.03 6.38
C ASP A 49 -0.25 4.17 6.13
N ALA A 50 0.15 4.57 4.93
CA ALA A 50 1.57 4.72 4.62
C ALA A 50 2.29 5.78 5.47
N ARG A 51 1.56 6.75 6.05
CA ARG A 51 2.16 7.77 6.92
C ARG A 51 2.65 7.14 8.23
N SER A 52 1.89 6.19 8.75
CA SER A 52 2.25 5.46 9.97
C SER A 52 3.43 4.47 9.78
N THR A 53 3.66 3.99 8.55
CA THR A 53 4.68 2.96 8.24
C THR A 53 5.94 3.51 7.57
N GLY A 54 6.11 4.84 7.49
CA GLY A 54 7.28 5.46 6.88
C GLY A 54 7.28 5.44 5.35
N GLY A 55 6.11 5.27 4.73
CA GLY A 55 5.89 5.41 3.28
C GLY A 55 5.58 4.11 2.54
N ASP A 56 5.59 2.94 3.19
CA ASP A 56 5.22 1.68 2.53
C ASP A 56 4.56 0.73 3.54
N VAL A 57 3.24 0.58 3.46
CA VAL A 57 2.49 -0.34 4.35
C VAL A 57 2.89 -1.80 4.17
N PHE A 58 3.43 -2.19 3.00
CA PHE A 58 3.87 -3.56 2.75
C PHE A 58 5.23 -3.89 3.37
N SER A 59 5.95 -2.89 3.89
CA SER A 59 7.14 -3.12 4.71
C SER A 59 6.82 -3.40 6.18
N ASP A 60 5.58 -3.13 6.61
CA ASP A 60 5.12 -3.35 7.97
C ASP A 60 4.43 -4.72 8.11
N TYR A 61 5.07 -5.61 8.86
CA TYR A 61 4.53 -6.93 9.18
C TYR A 61 3.17 -6.86 9.89
N TYR A 62 2.98 -5.93 10.84
CA TYR A 62 1.74 -5.82 11.61
C TYR A 62 0.58 -5.34 10.74
N TRP A 63 0.86 -4.44 9.80
CA TRP A 63 -0.13 -3.98 8.83
C TRP A 63 -0.59 -5.13 7.92
N ILE A 64 0.36 -5.92 7.40
CA ILE A 64 0.04 -7.12 6.59
C ILE A 64 -0.75 -8.12 7.43
N GLU A 65 -0.34 -8.36 8.67
CA GLU A 65 -1.01 -9.31 9.57
C GLU A 65 -2.46 -8.90 9.84
N CYS A 66 -2.67 -7.62 10.17
CA CYS A 66 -3.99 -7.05 10.40
C CYS A 66 -4.85 -7.13 9.13
N THR A 67 -4.35 -6.66 7.99
CA THR A 67 -5.12 -6.55 6.75
C THR A 67 -5.51 -7.93 6.24
N CYS A 68 -4.57 -8.88 6.18
CA CYS A 68 -4.86 -10.25 5.75
C CYS A 68 -5.72 -11.04 6.75
N GLY A 69 -5.80 -10.60 8.01
CA GLY A 69 -6.70 -11.16 9.02
C GLY A 69 -8.14 -10.66 8.89
N GLN A 70 -8.33 -9.42 8.42
CA GLN A 70 -9.66 -8.81 8.23
C GLN A 70 -10.26 -9.06 6.85
N THR A 71 -9.42 -9.19 5.83
CA THR A 71 -9.83 -9.37 4.44
C THR A 71 -9.98 -10.85 4.12
N GLY A 72 -11.16 -11.27 3.70
CA GLY A 72 -11.40 -12.65 3.28
C GLY A 72 -10.64 -12.97 2.00
N GLN A 73 -10.12 -14.20 1.86
CA GLN A 73 -9.40 -14.59 0.64
C GLN A 73 -10.26 -14.41 -0.61
N ARG A 74 -11.54 -14.81 -0.55
CA ARG A 74 -12.47 -14.70 -1.68
C ARG A 74 -12.74 -13.24 -2.07
N GLU A 75 -13.03 -12.39 -1.09
CA GLU A 75 -13.21 -10.95 -1.27
C GLU A 75 -11.99 -10.30 -1.93
N LEU A 76 -10.78 -10.66 -1.48
CA LEU A 76 -9.53 -10.17 -2.09
C LEU A 76 -9.35 -10.67 -3.53
N ASP A 77 -9.65 -11.95 -3.79
CA ASP A 77 -9.55 -12.54 -5.12
C ASP A 77 -10.57 -11.91 -6.10
N ASP A 78 -11.80 -11.66 -5.64
CA ASP A 78 -12.86 -11.00 -6.42
C ASP A 78 -12.44 -9.56 -6.75
N CYS A 79 -11.91 -8.80 -5.78
CA CYS A 79 -11.40 -7.46 -6.06
C CYS A 79 -10.19 -7.46 -7.02
N VAL A 80 -9.24 -8.40 -6.83
CA VAL A 80 -8.11 -8.58 -7.74
C VAL A 80 -8.60 -8.86 -9.15
N SER A 81 -9.61 -9.71 -9.32
CA SER A 81 -10.21 -10.00 -10.63
C SER A 81 -10.77 -8.74 -11.30
N CYS A 82 -11.39 -7.84 -10.52
CA CYS A 82 -11.83 -6.55 -11.04
C CYS A 82 -10.63 -5.68 -11.47
N THR A 83 -9.69 -5.45 -10.56
CA THR A 83 -8.59 -4.48 -10.77
C THR A 83 -7.58 -4.94 -11.83
N GLN A 84 -7.35 -6.25 -11.99
CA GLN A 84 -6.48 -6.81 -13.02
C GLN A 84 -6.93 -6.47 -14.44
N SER A 85 -8.23 -6.19 -14.64
CA SER A 85 -8.78 -5.85 -15.97
C SER A 85 -8.34 -4.48 -16.48
N TYR A 86 -7.78 -3.61 -15.61
CA TYR A 86 -7.56 -2.20 -15.95
C TYR A 86 -6.10 -1.73 -15.96
N GLN A 87 -5.19 -2.27 -15.13
CA GLN A 87 -3.74 -1.93 -15.13
C GLN A 87 -3.01 -2.66 -13.99
N ASN A 88 -2.49 -3.87 -14.22
CA ASN A 88 -1.60 -4.64 -13.32
C ASN A 88 -2.01 -4.75 -11.83
N GLY A 89 -3.24 -4.41 -11.45
CA GLY A 89 -3.82 -4.48 -10.10
C GLY A 89 -3.08 -3.71 -8.98
N GLY A 90 -2.00 -2.99 -9.26
CA GLY A 90 -1.30 -2.11 -8.32
C GLY A 90 -1.04 -2.71 -6.93
N ASP A 91 -1.38 -1.94 -5.90
CA ASP A 91 -1.19 -2.31 -4.50
C ASP A 91 -2.20 -3.39 -4.05
N ILE A 92 -3.36 -3.53 -4.71
CA ILE A 92 -4.32 -4.62 -4.48
C ILE A 92 -3.71 -5.99 -4.85
N LEU A 93 -3.01 -6.07 -5.99
CA LEU A 93 -2.31 -7.29 -6.41
C LEU A 93 -1.12 -7.60 -5.48
N GLN A 94 -0.43 -6.57 -4.98
CA GLN A 94 0.60 -6.77 -3.96
C GLN A 94 0.02 -7.31 -2.65
N LEU A 95 -1.12 -6.78 -2.21
CA LEU A 95 -1.81 -7.28 -1.01
C LEU A 95 -2.14 -8.77 -1.12
N GLN A 96 -2.67 -9.22 -2.27
CA GLN A 96 -2.93 -10.64 -2.52
C GLN A 96 -1.67 -11.50 -2.35
N ARG A 97 -0.54 -11.06 -2.91
CA ARG A 97 0.74 -11.77 -2.78
C ARG A 97 1.22 -11.82 -1.32
N SER A 98 1.15 -10.70 -0.60
CA SER A 98 1.54 -10.64 0.81
C SER A 98 0.68 -11.55 1.69
N CYS A 99 -0.64 -11.58 1.47
CA CYS A 99 -1.53 -12.48 2.21
C CYS A 99 -1.31 -13.96 1.88
N ALA A 100 -0.96 -14.29 0.63
CA ALA A 100 -0.61 -15.65 0.24
C ALA A 100 0.72 -16.12 0.85
N GLN A 101 1.71 -15.23 0.95
CA GLN A 101 3.01 -15.53 1.58
C GLN A 101 2.89 -15.77 3.08
N ARG A 102 2.03 -15.04 3.79
CA ARG A 102 1.77 -15.27 5.23
C ARG A 102 1.27 -16.68 5.55
N LYS A 103 0.57 -17.33 4.62
CA LYS A 103 -0.04 -18.66 4.83
C LYS A 103 0.96 -19.82 4.63
N ARG A 104 2.19 -19.55 4.21
CA ARG A 104 3.25 -20.55 3.98
C ARG A 104 4.23 -20.57 5.13
#